data_AF-A0A840F680-F1
#
_entry.id   AF-A0A840F680-F1
#
_cell.length_a   1.000
_cell.length_b   1.000
_cell.length_c   1.000
_cell.angle_alpha   90.00
_cell.angle_beta   90.00
_cell.angle_gamma   90.00
#
_symmetry.space_group_name_H-M   'P 1'
#
loop_
_entity.id
_entity.type
_entity.pdbx_description
1 polymer ?
#
loop_
_entity_poly.entity_id
_entity_poly.type
_entity_poly.pdbx_seq_one_letter_code
_entity_poly.pdbx_strand_id
1 'polypeptide(L)'
;MTVRVDMGLDERGGPVTIDLEELLATRLLVQGNSGSGKSHLLRRLLERSAGQVQQVVIDPEGDFITLSGAYGHVVIEGADYAEREIARIAGRLREHRASVVLSLEGLEAEAQMRCAATFLSALFDAPREHWYPALVVVDEAQLFAPTTGGEVAEEVRRASLSAMTNLMCRGRKRGLAGVIATQRLAKLAKNVAAEASNFLMGRTFLDIDMARAADLLGMDRRQAEAIRDLPRGSFLALGPSVSRRPITVKIGAVETSARSGSPKLVPLPKAPAGDLQELLFAPEPLAPMLPLTEPERRPVPADDLVATIAKPVPAAPALPDMPAVDVEAVHADVLRAIVADADSSTRPAAVLFQDFQVRCRMAGLARPPLDLPGFTRRLSCARAGIFDVTADEWADALALGGTLPDDMLGAFLLLARAARDGAPCPSDAAIAETYGTSSLGRVRRLIGYIESRELIVCRTDLAGKRSITIPRLGWTTAAAEAA
;
A
#
# COMPACT_ATOMS: atom_id res chain seq x y z
N MET A 1 -12.70 4.31 0.94
CA MET A 1 -13.05 3.25 -0.01
C MET A 1 -11.93 2.24 0.02
N THR A 2 -12.25 1.01 0.37
CA THR A 2 -11.33 -0.12 0.43
C THR A 2 -10.94 -0.59 -0.97
N VAL A 3 -9.63 -0.74 -1.24
CA VAL A 3 -9.16 -1.38 -2.49
C VAL A 3 -9.44 -2.88 -2.42
N ARG A 4 -10.27 -3.38 -3.34
CA ARG A 4 -10.61 -4.81 -3.44
C ARG A 4 -9.92 -5.44 -4.65
N VAL A 5 -9.03 -6.38 -4.38
CA VAL A 5 -8.28 -7.13 -5.39
C VAL A 5 -9.10 -8.33 -5.84
N ASP A 6 -9.50 -8.35 -7.10
CA ASP A 6 -10.25 -9.47 -7.68
C ASP A 6 -9.37 -10.71 -7.91
N MET A 7 -9.64 -11.77 -7.16
CA MET A 7 -8.89 -13.03 -7.22
C MET A 7 -9.50 -14.06 -8.17
N GLY A 8 -10.79 -13.95 -8.49
CA GLY A 8 -11.51 -14.94 -9.29
C GLY A 8 -12.92 -15.21 -8.79
N LEU A 9 -13.39 -16.45 -8.95
CA LEU A 9 -14.79 -16.82 -8.72
C LEU A 9 -14.91 -17.93 -7.68
N ASP A 10 -15.99 -17.91 -6.90
CA ASP A 10 -16.38 -19.02 -6.03
C ASP A 10 -17.10 -20.14 -6.79
N GLU A 11 -17.47 -21.22 -6.10
CA GLU A 11 -18.21 -22.36 -6.67
C GLU A 11 -19.58 -21.98 -7.24
N ARG A 12 -20.14 -20.84 -6.83
CA ARG A 12 -21.44 -20.32 -7.27
C ARG A 12 -21.30 -19.27 -8.39
N GLY A 13 -20.07 -19.00 -8.84
CA GLY A 13 -19.76 -17.98 -9.84
C GLY A 13 -19.76 -16.54 -9.29
N GLY A 14 -19.80 -16.35 -7.97
CA GLY A 14 -19.67 -15.06 -7.32
C GLY A 14 -18.22 -14.58 -7.29
N PRO A 15 -17.95 -13.26 -7.42
CA PRO A 15 -16.59 -12.74 -7.36
C PRO A 15 -16.00 -12.86 -5.96
N VAL A 16 -14.77 -13.36 -5.87
CA VAL A 16 -13.98 -13.42 -4.63
C VAL A 16 -12.90 -12.35 -4.69
N THR A 17 -12.95 -11.42 -3.74
CA THR A 17 -12.00 -10.31 -3.67
C THR A 17 -11.23 -10.32 -2.35
N ILE A 18 -9.99 -9.83 -2.39
CA ILE A 18 -9.19 -9.56 -1.19
C ILE A 18 -9.21 -8.06 -0.89
N ASP A 19 -9.59 -7.69 0.32
CA ASP A 19 -9.43 -6.35 0.87
C ASP A 19 -7.95 -6.07 1.12
N LEU A 20 -7.36 -5.16 0.34
CA LEU A 20 -5.94 -4.87 0.42
C LEU A 20 -5.56 -4.15 1.73
N GLU A 21 -6.44 -3.29 2.27
CA GLU A 21 -6.18 -2.57 3.51
C GLU A 21 -6.18 -3.53 4.71
N GLU A 22 -7.18 -4.41 4.74
CA GLU A 22 -7.27 -5.46 5.75
C GLU A 22 -6.08 -6.42 5.60
N LEU A 23 -5.72 -6.82 4.38
CA LEU A 23 -4.56 -7.69 4.10
C LEU A 23 -3.26 -7.07 4.63
N LEU A 24 -3.06 -5.76 4.46
CA LEU A 24 -1.89 -5.06 4.98
C LEU A 24 -1.78 -5.13 6.51
N ALA A 25 -2.92 -5.21 7.21
CA ALA A 25 -2.96 -5.37 8.65
C ALA A 25 -2.83 -6.83 9.11
N THR A 26 -3.31 -7.78 8.31
CA THR A 26 -3.60 -9.15 8.74
C THR A 26 -2.75 -10.25 8.10
N ARG A 27 -2.01 -9.93 7.03
CA ARG A 27 -1.05 -10.80 6.34
C ARG A 27 -1.67 -12.06 5.73
N LEU A 28 -0.96 -12.69 4.80
CA LEU A 28 -1.48 -13.85 4.07
C LEU A 28 -0.48 -14.99 4.05
N LEU A 29 -0.98 -16.20 4.28
CA LEU A 29 -0.27 -17.44 4.04
C LEU A 29 -0.93 -18.17 2.88
N VAL A 30 -0.13 -18.48 1.86
CA VAL A 30 -0.52 -19.30 0.71
C VAL A 30 0.17 -20.65 0.81
N GLN A 31 -0.60 -21.73 0.79
CA GLN A 31 -0.06 -23.09 0.73
C GLN A 31 -0.55 -23.76 -0.53
N GLY A 32 0.30 -24.56 -1.16
CA GLY A 32 -0.13 -25.48 -2.21
C GLY A 32 1.06 -26.26 -2.76
N ASN A 33 0.85 -27.54 -3.05
CA ASN A 33 1.91 -28.38 -3.60
C ASN A 33 2.32 -27.92 -5.01
N SER A 34 3.45 -28.41 -5.52
CA SER A 34 3.87 -28.16 -6.90
C SER A 34 2.73 -28.45 -7.89
N GLY A 35 2.51 -27.54 -8.84
CA GLY A 35 1.43 -27.62 -9.82
C GLY A 35 0.03 -27.25 -9.31
N SER A 36 -0.14 -26.90 -8.03
CA SER A 36 -1.44 -26.43 -7.48
C SER A 36 -1.90 -25.09 -8.04
N GLY A 37 -0.98 -24.27 -8.56
CA GLY A 37 -1.26 -22.91 -9.05
C GLY A 37 -0.85 -21.80 -8.07
N LYS A 38 0.03 -22.08 -7.09
CA LYS A 38 0.53 -21.11 -6.11
C LYS A 38 1.17 -19.88 -6.76
N SER A 39 2.14 -20.05 -7.67
CA SER A 39 2.77 -18.92 -8.38
C SER A 39 1.76 -18.14 -9.23
N HIS A 40 0.76 -18.83 -9.81
CA HIS A 40 -0.35 -18.21 -10.55
C HIS A 40 -1.25 -17.35 -9.64
N LEU A 41 -1.55 -17.83 -8.43
CA LEU A 41 -2.28 -17.07 -7.42
C LEU A 41 -1.52 -15.83 -6.96
N LEU A 42 -0.23 -15.98 -6.63
CA LEU A 42 0.61 -14.84 -6.23
C LEU A 42 0.69 -13.79 -7.33
N ARG A 43 0.84 -14.25 -8.58
CA ARG A 43 0.86 -13.38 -9.74
C ARG A 43 -0.45 -12.64 -9.90
N ARG A 44 -1.60 -13.32 -9.80
CA ARG A 44 -2.92 -12.67 -9.82
C ARG A 44 -3.03 -11.59 -8.74
N LEU A 45 -2.60 -11.88 -7.51
CA LEU A 45 -2.59 -10.90 -6.42
C LEU A 45 -1.70 -9.69 -6.76
N LEU A 46 -0.48 -9.92 -7.25
CA LEU A 46 0.49 -8.88 -7.60
C LEU A 46 0.00 -8.01 -8.77
N GLU A 47 -0.43 -8.61 -9.86
CA GLU A 47 -0.96 -7.91 -11.04
C GLU A 47 -2.17 -7.02 -10.69
N ARG A 48 -3.11 -7.58 -9.91
CA ARG A 48 -4.35 -6.87 -9.56
C ARG A 48 -4.20 -5.85 -8.44
N SER A 49 -3.07 -5.86 -7.72
CA SER A 49 -2.73 -4.84 -6.71
C SER A 49 -1.61 -3.90 -7.15
N ALA A 50 -1.08 -4.06 -8.37
CA ALA A 50 -0.02 -3.21 -8.90
C ALA A 50 -0.48 -1.76 -8.98
N GLY A 51 0.40 -0.83 -8.60
CA GLY A 51 0.10 0.60 -8.55
C GLY A 51 -0.75 1.05 -7.36
N GLN A 52 -1.36 0.12 -6.61
CA GLN A 52 -2.14 0.44 -5.39
C GLN A 52 -1.27 0.44 -4.14
N VAL A 53 -0.25 -0.42 -4.11
CA VAL A 53 0.69 -0.56 -2.99
C VAL A 53 2.09 -0.88 -3.52
N GLN A 54 3.14 -0.48 -2.79
CA GLN A 54 4.50 -0.92 -3.09
C GLN A 54 4.55 -2.45 -2.96
N GLN A 55 5.11 -3.14 -3.96
CA GLN A 55 5.23 -4.59 -3.99
C GLN A 55 6.70 -5.00 -3.95
N VAL A 56 7.03 -5.92 -3.06
CA VAL A 56 8.37 -6.47 -2.91
C VAL A 56 8.26 -7.98 -3.03
N VAL A 57 8.89 -8.58 -4.02
CA VAL A 57 8.85 -10.03 -4.23
C VAL A 57 10.24 -10.62 -3.96
N ILE A 58 10.32 -11.61 -3.08
CA ILE A 58 11.50 -12.46 -2.86
C ILE A 58 11.25 -13.76 -3.62
N ASP A 59 12.03 -13.96 -4.69
CA ASP A 59 11.76 -14.97 -5.71
C ASP A 59 12.97 -15.90 -5.89
N PRO A 60 12.99 -17.07 -5.22
CA PRO A 60 14.10 -18.01 -5.32
C PRO A 60 14.19 -18.74 -6.67
N GLU A 61 13.11 -18.78 -7.45
CA GLU A 61 13.04 -19.53 -8.72
C GLU A 61 13.02 -18.63 -9.96
N GLY A 62 12.94 -17.30 -9.80
CA GLY A 62 12.94 -16.35 -10.92
C GLY A 62 11.62 -16.28 -11.69
N ASP A 63 10.52 -16.80 -11.12
CA ASP A 63 9.22 -16.84 -11.78
C ASP A 63 8.65 -15.45 -12.09
N PHE A 64 8.88 -14.46 -11.22
CA PHE A 64 8.14 -13.19 -11.18
C PHE A 64 8.81 -12.03 -11.91
N ILE A 65 10.00 -12.24 -12.47
CA ILE A 65 10.79 -11.21 -13.17
C ILE A 65 10.06 -10.56 -14.36
N THR A 66 9.04 -11.22 -14.94
CA THR A 66 8.21 -10.68 -16.02
C THR A 66 7.24 -9.59 -15.59
N LEU A 67 7.05 -9.38 -14.27
CA LEU A 67 6.32 -8.23 -13.73
C LEU A 67 7.00 -6.89 -14.03
N SER A 68 8.31 -6.90 -14.31
CA SER A 68 9.06 -5.70 -14.66
C SER A 68 8.56 -5.04 -15.94
N GLY A 69 8.36 -5.84 -17.00
CA GLY A 69 7.91 -5.34 -18.29
C GLY A 69 6.48 -4.82 -18.28
N ALA A 70 5.58 -5.48 -17.55
CA ALA A 70 4.15 -5.13 -17.55
C ALA A 70 3.77 -4.09 -16.48
N TYR A 71 4.41 -4.13 -15.30
CA TYR A 71 4.01 -3.36 -14.12
C TYR A 71 5.11 -2.48 -13.54
N GLY A 72 6.26 -2.35 -14.23
CA GLY A 72 7.34 -1.44 -13.83
C GLY A 72 8.10 -1.87 -12.58
N HIS A 73 8.07 -3.16 -12.22
CA HIS A 73 8.89 -3.68 -11.14
C HIS A 73 10.37 -3.60 -11.50
N VAL A 74 11.19 -3.11 -10.57
CA VAL A 74 12.65 -3.19 -10.69
C VAL A 74 13.08 -4.64 -10.46
N VAL A 75 13.90 -5.21 -11.33
CA VAL A 75 14.47 -6.55 -11.11
C VAL A 75 15.85 -6.40 -10.50
N ILE A 76 16.09 -7.15 -9.42
CA ILE A 76 17.40 -7.29 -8.80
C ILE A 76 17.79 -8.75 -8.89
N GLU A 77 18.85 -9.05 -9.62
CA GLU A 77 19.45 -10.37 -9.64
C GLU A 77 20.41 -10.45 -8.44
N GLY A 78 20.03 -11.19 -7.40
CA GLY A 78 20.78 -11.24 -6.15
C GLY A 78 22.21 -11.77 -6.29
N ALA A 79 22.48 -12.55 -7.34
CA ALA A 79 23.82 -13.07 -7.66
C ALA A 79 24.81 -11.99 -8.12
N ASP A 80 24.31 -10.85 -8.59
CA ASP A 80 25.15 -9.79 -9.17
C ASP A 80 25.74 -8.83 -8.12
N TYR A 81 25.27 -8.91 -6.87
CA TYR A 81 25.54 -7.88 -5.85
C TYR A 81 26.07 -8.47 -4.54
N ALA A 82 26.98 -7.74 -3.90
CA ALA A 82 27.40 -8.05 -2.54
C ALA A 82 26.31 -7.67 -1.51
N GLU A 83 26.36 -8.28 -0.33
CA GLU A 83 25.37 -8.04 0.74
C GLU A 83 25.19 -6.56 1.10
N ARG A 84 26.29 -5.79 1.14
CA ARG A 84 26.25 -4.36 1.45
C ARG A 84 25.49 -3.56 0.38
N GLU A 85 25.62 -3.97 -0.88
CA GLU A 85 24.92 -3.33 -2.00
C GLU A 85 23.43 -3.70 -1.97
N ILE A 86 23.10 -4.96 -1.72
CA ILE A 86 21.72 -5.42 -1.52
C ILE A 86 21.03 -4.61 -0.42
N ALA A 87 21.69 -4.38 0.72
CA ALA A 87 21.14 -3.55 1.80
C ALA A 87 20.93 -2.09 1.37
N ARG A 88 21.88 -1.50 0.64
CA ARG A 88 21.78 -0.13 0.12
C ARG A 88 20.64 0.01 -0.89
N ILE A 89 20.48 -0.95 -1.79
CA ILE A 89 19.41 -0.98 -2.79
C ILE A 89 18.05 -1.10 -2.09
N ALA A 90 17.91 -2.00 -1.11
CA ALA A 90 16.69 -2.15 -0.31
C ALA A 90 16.26 -0.83 0.36
N GLY A 91 17.21 -0.11 0.97
CA GLY A 91 16.96 1.19 1.58
C GLY A 91 16.42 2.22 0.57
N ARG A 92 17.01 2.25 -0.63
CA ARG A 92 16.59 3.17 -1.72
C ARG A 92 15.22 2.82 -2.28
N LEU A 93 14.92 1.53 -2.45
CA LEU A 93 13.58 1.09 -2.86
C LEU A 93 12.51 1.53 -1.86
N ARG A 94 12.85 1.52 -0.57
CA ARG A 94 11.95 1.96 0.49
C ARG A 94 11.68 3.46 0.45
N GLU A 95 12.73 4.26 0.27
CA GLU A 95 12.67 5.71 0.13
C GLU A 95 11.82 6.14 -1.07
N HIS A 96 12.04 5.53 -2.24
CA HIS A 96 11.37 5.89 -3.49
C HIS A 96 10.08 5.12 -3.75
N ARG A 97 9.70 4.18 -2.88
CA ARG A 97 8.51 3.31 -3.01
C ARG A 97 8.44 2.52 -4.32
N ALA A 98 9.58 2.20 -4.92
CA ALA A 98 9.63 1.41 -6.14
C ALA A 98 9.27 -0.05 -5.83
N SER A 99 8.39 -0.65 -6.65
CA SER A 99 8.12 -2.08 -6.59
C SER A 99 9.29 -2.87 -7.17
N VAL A 100 9.55 -4.05 -6.62
CA VAL A 100 10.77 -4.82 -6.90
C VAL A 100 10.51 -6.32 -6.93
N VAL A 101 11.26 -7.02 -7.78
CA VAL A 101 11.44 -8.47 -7.73
C VAL A 101 12.92 -8.73 -7.44
N LEU A 102 13.22 -9.28 -6.27
CA LEU A 102 14.52 -9.82 -5.92
C LEU A 102 14.57 -11.27 -6.38
N SER A 103 15.17 -11.50 -7.54
CA SER A 103 15.46 -12.83 -8.07
C SER A 103 16.68 -13.39 -7.33
N LEU A 104 16.57 -14.60 -6.80
CA LEU A 104 17.68 -15.35 -6.20
C LEU A 104 18.00 -16.60 -7.03
N GLU A 105 17.53 -16.62 -8.29
CA GLU A 105 17.86 -17.65 -9.26
C GLU A 105 19.39 -17.72 -9.45
N GLY A 106 19.93 -18.94 -9.54
CA GLY A 106 21.37 -19.16 -9.69
C GLY A 106 22.19 -19.08 -8.40
N LEU A 107 21.59 -18.68 -7.26
CA LEU A 107 22.23 -18.77 -5.95
C LEU A 107 21.96 -20.10 -5.27
N GLU A 108 22.98 -20.64 -4.59
CA GLU A 108 22.84 -21.77 -3.67
C GLU A 108 22.00 -21.40 -2.45
N ALA A 109 21.38 -22.38 -1.80
CA ALA A 109 20.42 -22.17 -0.71
C ALA A 109 20.95 -21.27 0.42
N GLU A 110 22.22 -21.44 0.84
CA GLU A 110 22.82 -20.58 1.86
C GLU A 110 22.92 -19.11 1.40
N ALA A 111 23.32 -18.88 0.15
CA ALA A 111 23.43 -17.54 -0.42
C ALA A 111 22.05 -16.89 -0.62
N GLN A 112 21.04 -17.66 -1.03
CA GLN A 112 19.65 -17.21 -1.09
C GLN A 112 19.18 -16.72 0.29
N MET A 113 19.40 -17.52 1.34
CA MET A 113 19.02 -17.16 2.70
C MET A 113 19.72 -15.91 3.19
N ARG A 114 21.02 -15.78 2.92
CA ARG A 114 21.82 -14.62 3.31
C ARG A 114 21.35 -13.35 2.60
N CYS A 115 21.14 -13.41 1.28
CA CYS A 115 20.67 -12.29 0.48
C CYS A 115 19.27 -11.84 0.92
N ALA A 116 18.32 -12.77 1.06
CA ALA A 116 16.98 -12.48 1.54
C ALA A 116 16.98 -11.88 2.96
N ALA A 117 17.79 -12.42 3.87
CA ALA A 117 17.92 -11.91 5.24
C ALA A 117 18.41 -10.45 5.25
N THR A 118 19.46 -10.16 4.49
CA THR A 118 20.04 -8.82 4.39
C THR A 118 19.05 -7.83 3.78
N PHE A 119 18.38 -8.22 2.68
CA PHE A 119 17.40 -7.39 2.01
C PHE A 119 16.18 -7.08 2.89
N LEU A 120 15.58 -8.10 3.49
CA LEU A 120 14.43 -7.95 4.39
C LEU A 120 14.76 -7.14 5.65
N SER A 121 15.97 -7.33 6.21
CA SER A 121 16.41 -6.56 7.37
C SER A 121 16.60 -5.08 7.01
N ALA A 122 17.18 -4.77 5.85
CA ALA A 122 17.32 -3.39 5.38
C ALA A 122 15.96 -2.72 5.12
N LEU A 123 14.98 -3.43 4.54
CA LEU A 123 13.61 -2.92 4.41
C LEU A 123 12.96 -2.66 5.76
N PHE A 124 13.20 -3.54 6.73
CA PHE A 124 12.65 -3.43 8.07
C PHE A 124 13.25 -2.24 8.81
N ASP A 125 14.57 -2.03 8.76
CA ASP A 125 15.32 -1.01 9.50
C ASP A 125 15.34 0.38 8.83
N ALA A 126 14.55 0.56 7.77
CA ALA A 126 14.38 1.86 7.15
C ALA A 126 13.92 2.95 8.15
N PRO A 127 14.34 4.22 7.96
CA PRO A 127 13.89 5.35 8.76
C PRO A 127 12.36 5.48 8.82
N ARG A 128 11.84 6.02 9.92
CA ARG A 128 10.38 6.14 10.16
C ARG A 128 9.65 6.95 9.09
N GLU A 129 10.33 7.94 8.51
CA GLU A 129 9.88 8.73 7.36
C GLU A 129 9.56 7.89 6.11
N HIS A 130 10.15 6.69 6.00
CA HIS A 130 9.94 5.78 4.87
C HIS A 130 8.98 4.62 5.22
N TRP A 131 8.27 4.66 6.35
CA TRP A 131 7.34 3.60 6.78
C TRP A 131 5.99 3.67 6.06
N TYR A 132 6.03 3.48 4.74
CA TYR A 132 4.86 3.47 3.88
C TYR A 132 4.33 2.04 3.67
N PRO A 133 3.03 1.81 3.43
CA PRO A 133 2.54 0.46 3.21
C PRO A 133 3.23 -0.24 2.02
N ALA A 134 3.74 -1.45 2.25
CA ALA A 134 4.35 -2.31 1.26
C ALA A 134 3.91 -3.77 1.47
N LEU A 135 3.54 -4.44 0.39
CA LEU A 135 3.23 -5.85 0.33
C LEU A 135 4.51 -6.62 0.02
N VAL A 136 5.00 -7.43 0.98
CA VAL A 136 6.22 -8.21 0.84
C VAL A 136 5.85 -9.67 0.61
N VAL A 137 5.94 -10.12 -0.63
CA VAL A 137 5.69 -11.50 -1.04
C VAL A 137 6.99 -12.30 -0.95
N VAL A 138 6.95 -13.41 -0.22
CA VAL A 138 8.07 -14.35 -0.11
C VAL A 138 7.61 -15.70 -0.65
N ASP A 139 8.10 -16.08 -1.83
CA ASP A 139 7.86 -17.42 -2.34
C ASP A 139 8.82 -18.45 -1.73
N GLU A 140 8.40 -19.70 -1.69
CA GLU A 140 9.07 -20.80 -0.99
C GLU A 140 9.57 -20.42 0.42
N ALA A 141 8.71 -19.80 1.22
CA ALA A 141 9.03 -19.26 2.54
C ALA A 141 9.70 -20.27 3.50
N GLN A 142 9.50 -21.58 3.31
CA GLN A 142 10.18 -22.60 4.09
C GLN A 142 11.70 -22.65 3.87
N LEU A 143 12.22 -22.11 2.76
CA LEU A 143 13.67 -21.95 2.54
C LEU A 143 14.24 -20.92 3.51
N PHE A 144 13.52 -19.82 3.74
CA PHE A 144 13.98 -18.69 4.55
C PHE A 144 13.65 -18.82 6.03
N ALA A 145 12.63 -19.60 6.38
CA ALA A 145 12.19 -19.85 7.75
C ALA A 145 11.94 -21.35 8.04
N PRO A 146 12.96 -22.22 7.94
CA PRO A 146 12.79 -23.65 8.18
C PRO A 146 12.61 -23.96 9.68
N THR A 147 11.82 -24.99 9.99
CA THR A 147 11.63 -25.51 11.37
C THR A 147 12.86 -26.21 11.93
N THR A 148 13.64 -26.86 11.06
CA THR A 148 14.86 -27.61 11.41
C THR A 148 16.07 -26.99 10.73
N GLY A 149 17.21 -26.95 11.42
CA GLY A 149 18.49 -26.65 10.79
C GLY A 149 18.83 -27.75 9.78
N GLY A 150 18.95 -27.38 8.51
CA GLY A 150 19.45 -28.24 7.45
C GLY A 150 20.97 -28.18 7.36
N GLU A 151 21.50 -28.28 6.14
CA GLU A 151 22.94 -28.21 5.83
C GLU A 151 23.53 -26.79 5.86
N VAL A 152 22.71 -25.77 6.13
CA VAL A 152 23.10 -24.36 6.12
C VAL A 152 23.70 -23.94 7.45
N ALA A 153 24.70 -23.06 7.41
CA ALA A 153 25.30 -22.48 8.62
C ALA A 153 24.25 -21.88 9.57
N GLU A 154 24.39 -22.18 10.87
CA GLU A 154 23.43 -21.76 11.91
C GLU A 154 23.23 -20.25 11.98
N GLU A 155 24.29 -19.48 11.75
CA GLU A 155 24.24 -18.02 11.76
C GLU A 155 23.34 -17.48 10.64
N VAL A 156 23.48 -18.00 9.42
CA VAL A 156 22.68 -17.61 8.25
C VAL A 156 21.22 -17.99 8.46
N ARG A 157 20.99 -19.22 8.96
CA ARG A 157 19.64 -19.69 9.29
C ARG A 157 18.97 -18.77 10.30
N ARG A 158 19.69 -18.40 11.37
CA ARG A 158 19.18 -17.49 12.41
C ARG A 158 18.89 -16.10 11.86
N ALA A 159 19.77 -15.55 11.02
CA ALA A 159 19.58 -14.25 10.40
C ALA A 159 18.32 -14.24 9.51
N SER A 160 18.18 -15.22 8.62
CA SER A 160 17.02 -15.36 7.73
C SER A 160 15.71 -15.58 8.50
N LEU A 161 15.71 -16.49 9.48
CA LEU A 161 14.54 -16.72 10.32
C LEU A 161 14.15 -15.47 11.13
N SER A 162 15.13 -14.73 11.63
CA SER A 162 14.91 -13.45 12.34
C SER A 162 14.30 -12.40 11.42
N ALA A 163 14.80 -12.26 10.19
CA ALA A 163 14.24 -11.36 9.19
C ALA A 163 12.78 -11.70 8.85
N MET A 164 12.48 -12.98 8.59
CA MET A 164 11.12 -13.47 8.35
C MET A 164 10.20 -13.26 9.56
N THR A 165 10.70 -13.47 10.79
CA THR A 165 9.95 -13.22 12.03
C THR A 165 9.68 -11.72 12.21
N ASN A 166 10.65 -10.85 11.90
CA ASN A 166 10.46 -9.41 11.95
C ASN A 166 9.40 -8.94 10.95
N LEU A 167 9.43 -9.46 9.71
CA LEU A 167 8.40 -9.21 8.71
C LEU A 167 7.01 -9.63 9.21
N MET A 168 6.88 -10.86 9.69
CA MET A 168 5.58 -11.43 10.07
C MET A 168 5.06 -10.93 11.41
N CYS A 169 5.87 -10.80 12.46
CA CYS A 169 5.39 -10.36 13.77
C CYS A 169 5.38 -8.83 13.90
N ARG A 170 6.42 -8.15 13.42
CA ARG A 170 6.68 -6.72 13.71
C ARG A 170 6.47 -5.79 12.51
N GLY A 171 6.41 -6.35 11.29
CA GLY A 171 6.35 -5.61 10.03
C GLY A 171 5.18 -4.63 9.94
N ARG A 172 3.99 -4.99 10.45
CA ARG A 172 2.79 -4.13 10.42
C ARG A 172 3.05 -2.73 10.97
N LYS A 173 3.80 -2.60 12.08
CA LYS A 173 4.12 -1.29 12.68
C LYS A 173 5.05 -0.44 11.82
N ARG A 174 5.79 -1.06 10.90
CA ARG A 174 6.74 -0.43 9.95
C ARG A 174 6.19 -0.36 8.52
N GLY A 175 4.89 -0.62 8.35
CA GLY A 175 4.23 -0.62 7.05
C GLY A 175 4.56 -1.81 6.15
N LEU A 176 5.11 -2.91 6.68
CA LEU A 176 5.42 -4.12 5.91
C LEU A 176 4.39 -5.21 6.20
N ALA A 177 3.69 -5.66 5.17
CA ALA A 177 2.73 -6.77 5.25
C ALA A 177 3.29 -7.99 4.52
N GLY A 178 3.53 -9.07 5.26
CA GLY A 178 4.02 -10.31 4.69
C GLY A 178 2.92 -11.10 3.98
N VAL A 179 3.23 -11.56 2.77
CA VAL A 179 2.52 -12.64 2.07
C VAL A 179 3.53 -13.76 1.90
N ILE A 180 3.35 -14.86 2.62
CA ILE A 180 4.28 -15.98 2.56
C ILE A 180 3.64 -17.14 1.81
N ALA A 181 4.38 -17.71 0.88
CA ALA A 181 3.91 -18.82 0.07
C ALA A 181 4.83 -20.03 0.24
N THR A 182 4.25 -21.22 0.40
CA THR A 182 5.04 -22.43 0.67
C THR A 182 4.41 -23.67 0.06
N GLN A 183 5.24 -24.56 -0.47
CA GLN A 183 4.78 -25.91 -0.82
C GLN A 183 4.67 -26.83 0.41
N ARG A 184 5.52 -26.63 1.43
CA ARG A 184 5.69 -27.51 2.59
C ARG A 184 5.45 -26.77 3.89
N LEU A 185 4.18 -26.55 4.23
CA LEU A 185 3.75 -25.83 5.43
C LEU A 185 4.30 -26.42 6.74
N ALA A 186 4.44 -27.73 6.85
CA ALA A 186 5.00 -28.40 8.01
C ALA A 186 6.50 -28.12 8.23
N LYS A 187 7.22 -27.71 7.18
CA LYS A 187 8.63 -27.29 7.26
C LYS A 187 8.79 -25.81 7.58
N LEU A 188 7.72 -25.02 7.53
CA LEU A 188 7.74 -23.59 7.84
C LEU A 188 7.66 -23.36 9.36
N ALA A 189 8.49 -22.45 9.86
CA ALA A 189 8.56 -22.12 11.28
C ALA A 189 7.19 -21.68 11.83
N LYS A 190 6.79 -22.26 12.97
CA LYS A 190 5.45 -22.08 13.54
C LYS A 190 5.12 -20.63 13.86
N ASN A 191 6.10 -19.89 14.40
CA ASN A 191 5.97 -18.47 14.73
C ASN A 191 5.80 -17.58 13.50
N VAL A 192 6.38 -17.95 12.35
CA VAL A 192 6.21 -17.21 11.09
C VAL A 192 4.83 -17.46 10.50
N ALA A 193 4.38 -18.73 10.51
CA ALA A 193 3.08 -19.12 9.98
C ALA A 193 1.89 -18.59 10.81
N ALA A 194 2.02 -18.58 12.14
CA ALA A 194 0.92 -18.23 13.05
C ALA A 194 0.50 -16.75 13.02
N GLU A 195 1.32 -15.86 12.46
CA GLU A 195 1.03 -14.43 12.37
C GLU A 195 0.15 -14.06 11.18
N ALA A 196 -0.03 -14.98 10.22
CA ALA A 196 -0.97 -14.80 9.13
C ALA A 196 -2.40 -15.05 9.64
N SER A 197 -3.31 -14.12 9.37
CA SER A 197 -4.74 -14.29 9.68
C SER A 197 -5.58 -14.58 8.42
N ASN A 198 -4.97 -14.49 7.24
CA ASN A 198 -5.57 -14.92 5.98
C ASN A 198 -4.84 -16.12 5.42
N PHE A 199 -5.61 -17.02 4.85
CA PHE A 199 -5.15 -18.30 4.34
C PHE A 199 -5.75 -18.56 2.97
N LEU A 200 -4.89 -18.99 2.04
CA LEU A 200 -5.27 -19.55 0.75
C LEU A 200 -4.60 -20.93 0.64
N MET A 201 -5.37 -21.98 0.95
CA MET A 201 -4.88 -23.35 0.95
C MET A 201 -5.28 -24.06 -0.34
N GLY A 202 -4.30 -24.33 -1.18
CA GLY A 202 -4.42 -25.13 -2.38
C GLY A 202 -4.24 -26.61 -2.08
N ARG A 203 -4.29 -27.42 -3.13
CA ARG A 203 -4.15 -28.87 -3.03
C ARG A 203 -2.87 -29.28 -2.27
N THR A 204 -3.03 -30.13 -1.25
CA THR A 204 -1.93 -30.77 -0.51
C THR A 204 -2.17 -32.26 -0.28
N PHE A 205 -1.10 -33.05 -0.36
CA PHE A 205 -1.15 -34.52 -0.29
C PHE A 205 -0.65 -35.09 1.04
N LEU A 206 0.28 -34.39 1.70
CA LEU A 206 0.99 -34.95 2.84
C LEU A 206 0.18 -34.70 4.11
N ASP A 207 -0.07 -35.78 4.86
CA ASP A 207 -0.84 -35.74 6.11
C ASP A 207 -0.30 -34.73 7.12
N ILE A 208 1.02 -34.57 7.18
CA ILE A 208 1.65 -33.59 8.07
C ILE A 208 1.34 -32.14 7.67
N ASP A 209 1.26 -31.85 6.37
CA ASP A 209 0.94 -30.52 5.85
C ASP A 209 -0.57 -30.24 6.01
N MET A 210 -1.43 -31.23 5.81
CA MET A 210 -2.88 -31.12 6.10
C MET A 210 -3.17 -30.93 7.58
N ALA A 211 -2.50 -31.68 8.47
CA ALA A 211 -2.66 -31.49 9.91
C ALA A 211 -2.26 -30.07 10.31
N ARG A 212 -1.14 -29.57 9.76
CA ARG A 212 -0.69 -28.19 10.01
C ARG A 212 -1.66 -27.15 9.46
N ALA A 213 -2.27 -27.39 8.30
CA ALA A 213 -3.30 -26.51 7.75
C ALA A 213 -4.58 -26.54 8.61
N ALA A 214 -5.04 -27.70 9.04
CA ALA A 214 -6.20 -27.85 9.92
C ALA A 214 -6.02 -27.09 11.24
N ASP A 215 -4.83 -27.21 11.86
CA ASP A 215 -4.46 -26.49 13.08
C ASP A 215 -4.57 -24.96 12.90
N LEU A 216 -4.07 -24.43 11.77
CA LEU A 216 -4.09 -22.99 11.49
C LEU A 216 -5.49 -22.47 11.14
N LEU A 217 -6.28 -23.27 10.43
CA LEU A 217 -7.63 -22.92 10.01
C LEU A 217 -8.68 -23.12 11.12
N GLY A 218 -8.31 -23.77 12.23
CA GLY A 218 -9.24 -24.15 13.30
C GLY A 218 -10.30 -25.16 12.83
N MET A 219 -9.94 -26.01 11.87
CA MET A 219 -10.83 -27.00 11.26
C MET A 219 -10.64 -28.37 11.89
N ASP A 220 -11.70 -29.19 11.86
CA ASP A 220 -11.53 -30.60 12.15
C ASP A 220 -10.77 -31.31 11.00
N ARG A 221 -10.19 -32.48 11.31
CA ARG A 221 -9.39 -33.24 10.35
C ARG A 221 -10.19 -33.66 9.11
N ARG A 222 -11.50 -33.83 9.24
CA ARG A 222 -12.39 -34.29 8.16
C ARG A 222 -12.74 -33.15 7.20
N GLN A 223 -12.89 -31.94 7.70
CA GLN A 223 -13.04 -30.72 6.91
C GLN A 223 -11.76 -30.43 6.11
N ALA A 224 -10.59 -30.67 6.70
CA ALA A 224 -9.30 -30.50 6.02
C ALA A 224 -9.07 -31.51 4.88
N GLU A 225 -9.75 -32.67 4.88
CA GLU A 225 -9.68 -33.64 3.76
C GLU A 225 -10.18 -33.03 2.45
N ALA A 226 -11.11 -32.07 2.48
CA ALA A 226 -11.59 -31.38 1.28
C ALA A 226 -10.46 -30.62 0.55
N ILE A 227 -9.42 -30.20 1.26
CA ILE A 227 -8.25 -29.52 0.66
C ILE A 227 -7.48 -30.47 -0.27
N ARG A 228 -7.49 -31.78 0.03
CA ARG A 228 -6.77 -32.81 -0.76
C ARG A 228 -7.34 -32.97 -2.18
N ASP A 229 -8.65 -32.76 -2.30
CA ASP A 229 -9.40 -32.96 -3.54
C ASP A 229 -9.61 -31.68 -4.35
N LEU A 230 -9.05 -30.55 -3.89
CA LEU A 230 -9.14 -29.28 -4.61
C LEU A 230 -8.51 -29.39 -6.01
N PRO A 231 -9.20 -28.94 -7.07
CA PRO A 231 -8.65 -28.92 -8.41
C PRO A 231 -7.53 -27.87 -8.51
N ARG A 232 -6.64 -28.06 -9.49
CA ARG A 232 -5.58 -27.09 -9.80
C ARG A 232 -6.17 -25.70 -10.04
N GLY A 233 -5.52 -24.68 -9.48
CA GLY A 233 -5.95 -23.29 -9.57
C GLY A 233 -7.12 -22.95 -8.65
N SER A 234 -7.54 -23.87 -7.77
CA SER A 234 -8.56 -23.61 -6.75
C SER A 234 -7.96 -23.71 -5.35
N PHE A 235 -8.40 -22.80 -4.48
CA PHE A 235 -7.87 -22.62 -3.13
C PHE A 235 -9.02 -22.46 -2.16
N LEU A 236 -8.89 -23.06 -0.97
CA LEU A 236 -9.73 -22.74 0.17
C LEU A 236 -9.26 -21.41 0.76
N ALA A 237 -10.11 -20.39 0.70
CA ALA A 237 -9.87 -19.07 1.23
C ALA A 237 -10.57 -18.86 2.58
N LEU A 238 -9.82 -18.36 3.56
CA LEU A 238 -10.33 -18.02 4.89
C LEU A 238 -9.54 -16.85 5.46
N GLY A 239 -10.22 -15.86 6.02
CA GLY A 239 -9.57 -14.75 6.73
C GLY A 239 -10.33 -13.44 6.61
N PRO A 240 -10.01 -12.46 7.48
CA PRO A 240 -10.72 -11.19 7.54
C PRO A 240 -10.67 -10.38 6.24
N SER A 241 -9.59 -10.49 5.45
CA SER A 241 -9.45 -9.79 4.16
C SER A 241 -10.20 -10.47 3.01
N VAL A 242 -10.69 -11.71 3.19
CA VAL A 242 -11.33 -12.48 2.11
C VAL A 242 -12.75 -12.89 2.47
N SER A 243 -12.89 -13.74 3.50
CA SER A 243 -14.16 -14.25 3.97
C SER A 243 -14.05 -14.79 5.40
N ARG A 244 -15.06 -14.49 6.22
CA ARG A 244 -15.17 -15.01 7.59
C ARG A 244 -15.47 -16.51 7.67
N ARG A 245 -15.98 -17.09 6.58
CA ARG A 245 -16.24 -18.53 6.45
C ARG A 245 -15.37 -19.10 5.32
N PRO A 246 -14.95 -20.37 5.42
CA PRO A 246 -14.16 -20.98 4.37
C PRO A 246 -14.95 -21.01 3.05
N ILE A 247 -14.35 -20.50 1.98
CA ILE A 247 -14.91 -20.54 0.63
C ILE A 247 -13.86 -21.06 -0.34
N THR A 248 -14.28 -21.86 -1.32
CA THR A 248 -13.39 -22.25 -2.41
C THR A 248 -13.36 -21.13 -3.45
N VAL A 249 -12.16 -20.69 -3.85
CA VAL A 249 -11.95 -19.72 -4.92
C VAL A 249 -11.17 -20.37 -6.06
N LYS A 250 -11.68 -20.25 -7.28
CA LYS A 250 -10.96 -20.55 -8.52
C LYS A 250 -10.27 -19.28 -8.99
N ILE A 251 -8.94 -19.31 -9.06
CA ILE A 251 -8.14 -18.14 -9.40
C ILE A 251 -8.34 -17.75 -10.87
N GLY A 252 -8.53 -16.45 -11.10
CA GLY A 252 -8.71 -15.86 -12.44
C GLY A 252 -7.47 -15.93 -13.32
N ALA A 253 -7.58 -15.43 -14.56
CA ALA A 253 -6.47 -15.35 -15.49
C ALA A 253 -5.39 -14.33 -15.03
N VAL A 254 -4.16 -14.55 -15.47
CA VAL A 254 -3.02 -13.63 -15.27
C VAL A 254 -2.51 -13.14 -16.62
N GLU A 255 -1.89 -11.97 -16.64
CA GLU A 255 -1.38 -11.34 -17.85
C GLU A 255 0.07 -11.74 -18.14
N THR A 256 0.89 -11.87 -17.10
CA THR A 256 2.29 -12.25 -17.21
C THR A 256 2.48 -13.76 -17.01
N SER A 257 3.60 -14.30 -17.49
CA SER A 257 3.97 -15.70 -17.30
C SER A 257 5.43 -15.83 -16.85
N ALA A 258 5.79 -16.94 -16.21
CA ALA A 258 7.20 -17.28 -15.97
C ALA A 258 7.94 -17.46 -17.31
N ARG A 259 9.27 -17.24 -17.32
CA ARG A 259 10.10 -17.49 -18.51
C ARG A 259 10.31 -18.99 -18.75
N SER A 260 10.45 -19.75 -17.67
CA SER A 260 10.57 -21.21 -17.64
C SER A 260 9.20 -21.85 -17.40
N GLY A 261 8.47 -22.16 -18.47
CA GLY A 261 7.27 -22.99 -18.37
C GLY A 261 7.61 -24.45 -18.04
N SER A 262 6.70 -25.18 -17.38
CA SER A 262 6.85 -26.63 -17.22
C SER A 262 7.08 -27.27 -18.60
N PRO A 263 8.09 -28.15 -18.76
CA PRO A 263 8.43 -28.72 -20.06
C PRO A 263 7.20 -29.37 -20.68
N LYS A 264 6.82 -28.93 -21.88
CA LYS A 264 5.74 -29.56 -22.63
C LYS A 264 6.28 -30.87 -23.20
N LEU A 265 5.55 -31.96 -22.97
CA LEU A 265 5.82 -33.24 -23.60
C LEU A 265 5.72 -33.06 -25.12
N VAL A 266 6.87 -33.01 -25.78
CA VAL A 266 6.99 -33.16 -27.23
C VAL A 266 7.21 -34.65 -27.52
N PRO A 267 6.57 -35.20 -28.57
CA PRO A 267 6.82 -36.58 -28.97
C PRO A 267 8.32 -36.82 -29.18
N LEU A 268 8.84 -37.92 -28.62
CA LEU A 268 10.22 -38.31 -28.82
C LEU A 268 10.50 -38.41 -30.33
N PRO A 269 11.57 -37.79 -30.84
CA PRO A 269 11.97 -37.98 -32.23
C PRO A 269 12.20 -39.48 -32.47
N LYS A 270 11.58 -40.03 -33.51
CA LYS A 270 11.78 -41.43 -33.90
C LYS A 270 13.18 -41.55 -34.52
N ALA A 271 14.17 -41.88 -33.71
CA ALA A 271 15.47 -42.30 -34.22
C ALA A 271 15.33 -43.67 -34.92
N PRO A 272 15.89 -43.88 -36.12
CA PRO A 272 15.99 -45.21 -36.69
C PRO A 272 16.80 -46.11 -35.75
N ALA A 273 16.34 -47.34 -35.51
CA ALA A 273 16.93 -48.27 -34.54
C ALA A 273 18.30 -48.87 -34.97
N GLY A 274 18.89 -48.37 -36.05
CA GLY A 274 20.23 -48.75 -36.50
C GLY A 274 21.27 -47.83 -35.87
N ASP A 275 22.10 -48.42 -35.01
CA ASP A 275 23.35 -47.89 -34.47
C ASP A 275 23.33 -46.56 -33.70
N LEU A 276 22.49 -46.51 -32.66
CA LEU A 276 22.62 -45.52 -31.58
C LEU A 276 24.02 -45.55 -30.93
N GLN A 277 24.68 -46.71 -30.88
CA GLN A 277 26.06 -46.84 -30.39
C GLN A 277 27.08 -46.20 -31.34
N GLU A 278 26.98 -46.42 -32.66
CA GLU A 278 27.90 -45.75 -33.60
C GLU A 278 27.66 -44.24 -33.64
N LEU A 279 26.42 -43.76 -33.46
CA LEU A 279 26.14 -42.32 -33.35
C LEU A 279 26.68 -41.68 -32.05
N LEU A 280 26.73 -42.42 -30.94
CA LEU A 280 27.29 -41.97 -29.66
C LEU A 280 28.83 -41.95 -29.67
N PHE A 281 29.47 -42.85 -30.42
CA PHE A 281 30.93 -42.97 -30.52
C PHE A 281 31.52 -42.42 -31.83
N ALA A 282 30.68 -41.95 -32.75
CA ALA A 282 31.14 -41.26 -33.95
C ALA A 282 31.86 -39.96 -33.53
N PRO A 283 33.03 -39.66 -34.10
CA PRO A 283 33.64 -38.35 -33.92
C PRO A 283 32.65 -37.31 -34.42
N GLU A 284 32.23 -36.40 -33.54
CA GLU A 284 31.31 -35.34 -33.93
C GLU A 284 31.90 -34.62 -35.15
N PRO A 285 31.18 -34.55 -36.28
CA PRO A 285 31.57 -33.60 -37.31
C PRO A 285 31.60 -32.23 -36.63
N LEU A 286 32.66 -31.46 -36.84
CA LEU A 286 32.77 -30.06 -36.42
C LEU A 286 31.58 -29.30 -36.99
N ALA A 287 30.44 -29.36 -36.30
CA ALA A 287 29.31 -28.52 -36.56
C ALA A 287 29.85 -27.10 -36.40
N PRO A 288 29.49 -26.15 -37.29
CA PRO A 288 29.74 -24.76 -37.00
C PRO A 288 29.13 -24.52 -35.62
N MET A 289 30.00 -24.20 -34.64
CA MET A 289 29.58 -23.77 -33.32
C MET A 289 28.81 -22.48 -33.55
N LEU A 290 27.51 -22.60 -33.81
CA LEU A 290 26.59 -21.49 -33.62
C LEU A 290 26.79 -21.13 -32.15
N PRO A 291 27.18 -19.89 -31.82
CA PRO A 291 27.29 -19.48 -30.43
C PRO A 291 25.90 -19.60 -29.80
N LEU A 292 25.62 -20.76 -29.19
CA LEU A 292 24.51 -21.02 -28.29
C LEU A 292 24.81 -20.46 -26.89
N THR A 293 25.86 -19.65 -26.75
CA THR A 293 25.99 -18.78 -25.60
C THR A 293 24.78 -17.85 -25.61
N GLU A 294 23.81 -18.15 -24.73
CA GLU A 294 22.90 -17.12 -24.27
C GLU A 294 23.75 -15.88 -23.99
N PRO A 295 23.40 -14.70 -24.53
CA PRO A 295 24.22 -13.52 -24.34
C PRO A 295 24.44 -13.34 -22.84
N GLU A 296 25.70 -13.45 -22.40
CA GLU A 296 26.06 -13.26 -20.99
C GLU A 296 25.44 -11.94 -20.54
N ARG A 297 24.47 -12.02 -19.63
CA ARG A 297 23.88 -10.81 -19.06
C ARG A 297 24.98 -10.07 -18.35
N ARG A 298 25.22 -8.83 -18.77
CA ARG A 298 26.15 -7.96 -18.06
C ARG A 298 25.44 -7.47 -16.80
N PRO A 299 25.99 -7.74 -15.60
CA PRO A 299 25.41 -7.25 -14.36
C PRO A 299 25.33 -5.73 -14.39
N VAL A 300 24.21 -5.17 -13.93
CA VAL A 300 24.02 -3.72 -13.86
C VAL A 300 24.73 -3.19 -12.61
N PRO A 301 25.65 -2.22 -12.72
CA PRO A 301 26.31 -1.66 -11.53
C PRO A 301 25.31 -1.14 -10.50
N ALA A 302 25.58 -1.35 -9.21
CA ALA A 302 24.66 -0.97 -8.14
C ALA A 302 24.33 0.53 -8.13
N ASP A 303 25.30 1.40 -8.45
CA ASP A 303 25.08 2.84 -8.55
C ASP A 303 24.13 3.23 -9.69
N ASP A 304 24.19 2.53 -10.84
CA ASP A 304 23.27 2.75 -11.97
C ASP A 304 21.85 2.28 -11.66
N LEU A 305 21.74 1.14 -10.95
CA LEU A 305 20.46 0.64 -10.46
C LEU A 305 19.83 1.61 -9.46
N VAL A 306 20.62 2.10 -8.50
CA VAL A 306 20.18 3.10 -7.52
C VAL A 306 19.76 4.41 -8.21
N ALA A 307 20.52 4.87 -9.20
CA ALA A 307 20.15 6.05 -9.99
C ALA A 307 18.85 5.84 -10.78
N THR A 308 18.58 4.62 -11.24
CA THR A 308 17.34 4.26 -11.93
C THR A 308 16.16 4.24 -10.96
N ILE A 309 16.34 3.71 -9.75
CA ILE A 309 15.32 3.74 -8.68
C ILE A 309 14.98 5.17 -8.26
N ALA A 310 15.97 6.06 -8.27
CA ALA A 310 15.79 7.48 -7.93
C ALA A 310 15.05 8.29 -9.02
N LYS A 311 14.98 7.79 -10.26
CA LYS A 311 14.21 8.43 -11.32
C LYS A 311 12.71 8.16 -11.08
N PRO A 312 11.85 9.19 -11.14
CA PRO A 312 10.41 8.98 -11.04
C PRO A 312 9.97 8.04 -12.18
N VAL A 313 9.41 6.89 -11.83
CA VAL A 313 8.86 5.93 -12.79
C VAL A 313 7.75 6.65 -13.58
N PRO A 314 7.78 6.64 -14.92
CA PRO A 314 6.66 7.17 -15.69
C PRO A 314 5.39 6.41 -15.29
N ALA A 315 4.35 7.16 -14.93
CA ALA A 315 3.07 6.58 -14.57
C ALA A 315 2.63 5.61 -15.68
N ALA A 316 2.09 4.45 -15.27
CA ALA A 316 1.38 3.55 -16.18
C ALA A 316 0.43 4.36 -17.07
N PRO A 317 0.22 3.98 -18.35
CA PRO A 317 -0.50 4.78 -19.31
C PRO A 317 -1.85 5.22 -18.71
N ALA A 318 -2.01 6.55 -18.64
CA ALA A 318 -3.20 7.17 -18.12
C ALA A 318 -4.41 6.70 -18.93
N LEU A 319 -5.50 6.38 -18.22
CA LEU A 319 -6.83 6.36 -18.81
C LEU A 319 -7.08 7.72 -19.51
N PRO A 320 -7.78 7.73 -20.66
CA PRO A 320 -7.80 8.85 -21.59
C PRO A 320 -8.13 10.18 -20.92
N ASP A 321 -7.42 11.24 -21.35
CA ASP A 321 -7.56 12.62 -20.88
C ASP A 321 -9.04 13.05 -20.89
N MET A 322 -9.59 13.22 -19.69
CA MET A 322 -10.82 13.98 -19.51
C MET A 322 -10.50 15.48 -19.59
N PRO A 323 -11.45 16.32 -20.07
CA PRO A 323 -11.22 17.75 -20.25
C PRO A 323 -10.73 18.41 -18.95
N ALA A 324 -9.90 19.46 -19.08
CA ALA A 324 -9.31 20.20 -17.97
C ALA A 324 -10.39 20.61 -16.95
N VAL A 325 -10.48 19.84 -15.86
CA VAL A 325 -11.39 20.12 -14.75
C VAL A 325 -10.81 21.27 -13.95
N ASP A 326 -11.61 22.31 -13.71
CA ASP A 326 -11.23 23.41 -12.83
C ASP A 326 -11.08 22.89 -11.40
N VAL A 327 -9.82 22.74 -10.98
CA VAL A 327 -9.42 22.17 -9.69
C VAL A 327 -9.99 22.96 -8.53
N GLU A 328 -10.07 24.28 -8.67
CA GLU A 328 -10.49 25.19 -7.62
C GLU A 328 -12.01 25.14 -7.42
N ALA A 329 -12.76 25.09 -8.53
CA ALA A 329 -14.20 24.88 -8.50
C ALA A 329 -14.58 23.55 -7.82
N VAL A 330 -13.85 22.47 -8.14
CA VAL A 330 -14.07 21.16 -7.51
C VAL A 330 -13.74 21.19 -6.02
N HIS A 331 -12.64 21.84 -5.61
CA HIS A 331 -12.33 21.99 -4.19
C HIS A 331 -13.43 22.73 -3.43
N ALA A 332 -13.94 23.84 -3.99
CA ALA A 332 -15.02 24.62 -3.40
C ALA A 332 -16.30 23.80 -3.23
N ASP A 333 -16.70 23.03 -4.25
CA ASP A 333 -17.89 22.18 -4.22
C ASP A 333 -17.78 21.04 -3.22
N VAL A 334 -16.62 20.39 -3.16
CA VAL A 334 -16.36 19.30 -2.22
C VAL A 334 -16.34 19.82 -0.77
N LEU A 335 -15.67 20.95 -0.51
CA LEU A 335 -15.63 21.56 0.82
C LEU A 335 -17.02 22.02 1.27
N ARG A 336 -17.84 22.55 0.36
CA ARG A 336 -19.25 22.88 0.63
C ARG A 336 -20.05 21.66 1.04
N ALA A 337 -19.87 20.54 0.35
CA ALA A 337 -20.54 19.28 0.68
C ALA A 337 -20.04 18.66 1.99
N ILE A 338 -18.79 18.92 2.41
CA ILE A 338 -18.25 18.45 3.69
C ILE A 338 -18.78 19.30 4.84
N VAL A 339 -18.77 20.64 4.71
CA VAL A 339 -19.27 21.55 5.76
C VAL A 339 -20.78 21.43 5.95
N ALA A 340 -21.54 21.10 4.90
CA ALA A 340 -22.98 20.85 5.00
C ALA A 340 -23.35 19.56 5.77
N ASP A 341 -22.39 18.64 5.99
CA ASP A 341 -22.61 17.46 6.84
C ASP A 341 -22.57 17.87 8.32
N ALA A 342 -23.69 17.66 9.04
CA ALA A 342 -23.85 18.05 10.44
C ALA A 342 -22.83 17.39 11.39
N ASP A 343 -22.30 16.22 11.00
CA ASP A 343 -21.30 15.50 11.78
C ASP A 343 -19.86 16.01 11.53
N SER A 344 -19.66 16.86 10.52
CA SER A 344 -18.32 17.31 10.10
C SER A 344 -17.59 18.16 11.14
N SER A 345 -18.32 18.80 12.06
CA SER A 345 -17.76 19.60 13.15
C SER A 345 -17.08 18.73 14.23
N THR A 346 -17.52 17.47 14.38
CA THR A 346 -17.05 16.54 15.42
C THR A 346 -16.00 15.54 14.94
N ARG A 347 -15.84 15.37 13.63
CA ARG A 347 -14.88 14.43 13.03
C ARG A 347 -13.44 15.00 13.01
N PRO A 348 -12.40 14.17 13.27
CA PRO A 348 -11.01 14.62 13.17
C PRO A 348 -10.63 15.07 11.75
N ALA A 349 -9.77 16.09 11.64
CA ALA A 349 -9.33 16.65 10.36
C ALA A 349 -8.72 15.62 9.40
N ALA A 350 -8.00 14.61 9.92
CA ALA A 350 -7.44 13.53 9.10
C ALA A 350 -8.51 12.64 8.43
N VAL A 351 -9.67 12.46 9.07
CA VAL A 351 -10.80 11.70 8.51
C VAL A 351 -11.51 12.52 7.44
N LEU A 352 -11.72 13.82 7.70
CA LEU A 352 -12.30 14.74 6.72
C LEU A 352 -11.40 14.93 5.50
N PHE A 353 -10.07 14.85 5.68
CA PHE A 353 -9.11 14.90 4.57
C PHE A 353 -9.23 13.68 3.66
N GLN A 354 -9.44 12.49 4.23
CA GLN A 354 -9.70 11.27 3.44
C GLN A 354 -11.02 11.37 2.66
N ASP A 355 -12.08 11.89 3.28
CA ASP A 355 -13.37 12.14 2.60
C ASP A 355 -13.22 13.17 1.46
N PHE A 356 -12.53 14.28 1.72
CA PHE A 356 -12.17 15.28 0.71
C PHE A 356 -11.44 14.67 -0.48
N GLN A 357 -10.40 13.85 -0.24
CA GLN A 357 -9.67 13.17 -1.31
C GLN A 357 -10.54 12.18 -2.11
N VAL A 358 -11.52 11.53 -1.48
CA VAL A 358 -12.47 10.65 -2.17
C VAL A 358 -13.42 11.46 -3.06
N ARG A 359 -14.03 12.52 -2.52
CA ARG A 359 -14.98 13.36 -3.26
C ARG A 359 -14.31 14.12 -4.42
N CYS A 360 -13.08 14.60 -4.25
CA CYS A 360 -12.29 15.19 -5.34
C CYS A 360 -12.02 14.19 -6.47
N ARG A 361 -11.70 12.93 -6.14
CA ARG A 361 -11.53 11.86 -7.15
C ARG A 361 -12.83 11.54 -7.89
N MET A 362 -13.97 11.52 -7.20
CA MET A 362 -15.28 11.33 -7.81
C MET A 362 -15.66 12.48 -8.75
N ALA A 363 -15.19 13.69 -8.46
CA ALA A 363 -15.38 14.88 -9.29
C ALA A 363 -14.34 15.03 -10.42
N GLY A 364 -13.51 14.00 -10.68
CA GLY A 364 -12.58 13.97 -11.80
C GLY A 364 -11.15 14.45 -11.49
N LEU A 365 -10.84 14.83 -10.24
CA LEU A 365 -9.46 15.15 -9.83
C LEU A 365 -8.71 13.88 -9.42
N ALA A 366 -7.96 13.31 -10.38
CA ALA A 366 -7.16 12.11 -10.15
C ALA A 366 -6.06 12.28 -9.08
N ARG A 367 -5.58 13.52 -8.87
CA ARG A 367 -4.63 13.89 -7.82
C ARG A 367 -5.02 15.24 -7.20
N PRO A 368 -5.63 15.28 -6.00
CA PRO A 368 -5.81 16.54 -5.30
C PRO A 368 -4.42 17.07 -4.87
N PRO A 369 -4.03 18.30 -5.24
CA PRO A 369 -2.69 18.85 -4.96
C PRO A 369 -2.51 19.32 -3.50
N LEU A 370 -3.56 19.25 -2.67
CA LEU A 370 -3.53 19.72 -1.28
C LEU A 370 -3.00 18.63 -0.33
N ASP A 371 -2.02 19.00 0.48
CA ASP A 371 -1.56 18.22 1.63
C ASP A 371 -2.47 18.43 2.85
N LEU A 372 -2.23 17.68 3.94
CA LEU A 372 -3.07 17.77 5.14
C LEU A 372 -3.08 19.18 5.78
N PRO A 373 -1.93 19.89 5.89
CA PRO A 373 -1.93 21.30 6.31
C PRO A 373 -2.74 22.21 5.40
N GLY A 374 -2.55 22.12 4.08
CA GLY A 374 -3.29 22.89 3.10
C GLY A 374 -4.79 22.64 3.15
N PHE A 375 -5.21 21.37 3.31
CA PHE A 375 -6.61 21.00 3.52
C PHE A 375 -7.18 21.59 4.82
N THR A 376 -6.45 21.50 5.92
CA THR A 376 -6.92 22.01 7.23
C THR A 376 -7.17 23.51 7.17
N ARG A 377 -6.30 24.24 6.46
CA ARG A 377 -6.47 25.67 6.20
C ARG A 377 -7.70 25.95 5.33
N ARG A 378 -7.88 25.19 4.24
CA ARG A 378 -9.05 25.31 3.35
C ARG A 378 -10.37 24.97 4.04
N LEU A 379 -10.38 23.93 4.89
CA LEU A 379 -11.54 23.55 5.70
C LEU A 379 -11.93 24.65 6.69
N SER A 380 -10.94 25.32 7.30
CA SER A 380 -11.17 26.44 8.19
C SER A 380 -11.79 27.65 7.47
N CYS A 381 -11.37 27.92 6.23
CA CYS A 381 -11.99 28.94 5.38
C CYS A 381 -13.44 28.54 5.03
N ALA A 382 -13.66 27.28 4.64
CA ALA A 382 -14.98 26.77 4.27
C ALA A 382 -15.98 26.81 5.45
N ARG A 383 -15.53 26.53 6.68
CA ARG A 383 -16.37 26.66 7.89
C ARG A 383 -16.78 28.10 8.19
N ALA A 384 -15.98 29.10 7.80
CA ALA A 384 -16.36 30.50 7.82
C ALA A 384 -17.31 30.89 6.66
N GLY A 385 -17.58 29.96 5.74
CA GLY A 385 -18.38 30.16 4.53
C GLY A 385 -17.61 30.74 3.35
N ILE A 386 -16.28 30.72 3.39
CA ILE A 386 -15.40 31.15 2.30
C ILE A 386 -14.92 29.89 1.57
N PHE A 387 -15.57 29.56 0.45
CA PHE A 387 -15.29 28.36 -0.34
C PHE A 387 -14.30 28.63 -1.48
N ASP A 388 -14.29 29.86 -1.99
CA ASP A 388 -13.33 30.34 -2.97
C ASP A 388 -12.32 31.26 -2.27
N VAL A 389 -11.09 30.78 -2.14
CA VAL A 389 -9.99 31.54 -1.50
C VAL A 389 -9.20 32.38 -2.50
N THR A 390 -9.49 32.24 -3.79
CA THR A 390 -8.84 32.97 -4.88
C THR A 390 -9.54 34.28 -5.20
N ALA A 391 -10.74 34.48 -4.67
CA ALA A 391 -11.46 35.73 -4.81
C ALA A 391 -10.71 36.89 -4.13
N ASP A 392 -10.36 37.91 -4.92
CA ASP A 392 -9.59 39.09 -4.49
C ASP A 392 -10.17 39.76 -3.23
N GLU A 393 -11.48 39.64 -3.08
CA GLU A 393 -12.25 40.23 -1.99
C GLU A 393 -11.95 39.65 -0.59
N TRP A 394 -11.35 38.47 -0.51
CA TRP A 394 -10.91 37.84 0.76
C TRP A 394 -9.39 37.88 0.95
N ALA A 395 -8.63 38.37 -0.04
CA ALA A 395 -7.17 38.32 -0.03
C ALA A 395 -6.57 39.01 1.21
N ASP A 396 -7.02 40.22 1.52
CA ASP A 396 -6.52 40.99 2.67
C ASP A 396 -6.90 40.35 4.03
N ALA A 397 -8.09 39.77 4.11
CA ALA A 397 -8.55 39.05 5.31
C ALA A 397 -7.76 37.75 5.51
N LEU A 398 -7.49 37.00 4.43
CA LEU A 398 -6.68 35.78 4.46
C LEU A 398 -5.21 36.08 4.81
N ALA A 399 -4.67 37.20 4.34
CA ALA A 399 -3.32 37.66 4.67
C ALA A 399 -3.20 38.02 6.16
N LEU A 400 -4.19 38.73 6.71
CA LEU A 400 -4.25 39.04 8.15
C LEU A 400 -4.42 37.78 9.01
N GLY A 401 -5.31 36.88 8.61
CA GLY A 401 -5.57 35.63 9.30
C GLY A 401 -4.38 34.66 9.27
N GLY A 402 -3.51 34.76 8.26
CA GLY A 402 -2.28 33.95 8.17
C GLY A 402 -1.24 34.19 9.27
N THR A 403 -1.42 35.24 10.09
CA THR A 403 -0.60 35.48 11.30
C THR A 403 -1.08 34.70 12.53
N LEU A 404 -2.27 34.10 12.47
CA LEU A 404 -2.85 33.27 13.51
C LEU A 404 -2.53 31.78 13.29
N PRO A 405 -2.50 30.98 14.37
CA PRO A 405 -2.52 29.52 14.25
C PRO A 405 -3.71 29.00 13.41
N ASP A 406 -3.50 27.91 12.67
CA ASP A 406 -4.49 27.36 11.74
C ASP A 406 -5.85 27.02 12.39
N ASP A 407 -5.86 26.64 13.67
CA ASP A 407 -7.08 26.33 14.42
C ASP A 407 -7.93 27.59 14.71
N MET A 408 -7.31 28.77 14.74
CA MET A 408 -7.98 30.05 15.01
C MET A 408 -8.44 30.77 13.74
N LEU A 409 -7.91 30.38 12.58
CA LEU A 409 -8.18 31.02 11.29
C LEU A 409 -9.67 31.04 10.95
N GLY A 410 -10.37 29.92 11.15
CA GLY A 410 -11.80 29.83 10.83
C GLY A 410 -12.65 30.80 11.64
N ALA A 411 -12.38 30.93 12.94
CA ALA A 411 -13.11 31.85 13.83
C ALA A 411 -12.86 33.32 13.46
N PHE A 412 -11.62 33.68 13.10
CA PHE A 412 -11.30 35.02 12.62
C PHE A 412 -12.01 35.34 11.29
N LEU A 413 -11.99 34.42 10.34
CA LEU A 413 -12.64 34.60 9.04
C LEU A 413 -14.18 34.71 9.15
N LEU A 414 -14.80 34.01 10.10
CA LEU A 414 -16.23 34.16 10.39
C LEU A 414 -16.56 35.59 10.84
N LEU A 415 -15.75 36.15 11.74
CA LEU A 415 -15.89 37.53 12.20
C LEU A 415 -15.63 38.53 11.06
N ALA A 416 -14.62 38.27 10.24
CA ALA A 416 -14.29 39.10 9.09
C ALA A 416 -15.42 39.14 8.05
N ARG A 417 -16.02 37.99 7.76
CA ARG A 417 -17.19 37.90 6.88
C ARG A 417 -18.38 38.69 7.44
N ALA A 418 -18.74 38.46 8.70
CA ALA A 418 -19.84 39.20 9.32
C ALA A 418 -19.59 40.72 9.33
N ALA A 419 -18.34 41.15 9.55
CA ALA A 419 -17.95 42.55 9.59
C ALA A 419 -18.01 43.20 8.20
N ARG A 420 -17.66 42.44 7.16
CA ARG A 420 -17.73 42.87 5.77
C ARG A 420 -19.16 43.00 5.27
N ASP A 421 -20.00 42.03 5.61
CA ASP A 421 -21.41 41.98 5.21
C ASP A 421 -22.30 42.95 6.03
N GLY A 422 -21.72 43.63 7.04
CA GLY A 422 -22.47 44.46 7.99
C GLY A 422 -23.47 43.66 8.84
N ALA A 423 -23.27 42.35 8.92
CA ALA A 423 -24.16 41.42 9.60
C ALA A 423 -24.03 41.54 11.13
N PRO A 424 -25.04 41.07 11.90
CA PRO A 424 -24.95 40.97 13.35
C PRO A 424 -23.69 40.21 13.78
N CYS A 425 -23.03 40.69 14.85
CA CYS A 425 -21.88 40.00 15.42
C CYS A 425 -22.24 38.52 15.72
N PRO A 426 -21.46 37.55 15.22
CA PRO A 426 -21.70 36.14 15.52
C PRO A 426 -21.76 35.87 17.03
N SER A 427 -22.69 35.00 17.44
CA SER A 427 -22.83 34.56 18.84
C SER A 427 -21.63 33.71 19.26
N ASP A 428 -21.39 33.60 20.56
CA ASP A 428 -20.32 32.75 21.09
C ASP A 428 -20.51 31.28 20.65
N ALA A 429 -21.75 30.82 20.48
CA ALA A 429 -22.05 29.47 19.98
C ALA A 429 -21.61 29.25 18.53
N ALA A 430 -21.86 30.21 17.62
CA ALA A 430 -21.45 30.11 16.21
C ALA A 430 -19.93 30.13 16.06
N ILE A 431 -19.25 30.91 16.90
CA ILE A 431 -17.78 30.94 16.96
C ILE A 431 -17.25 29.61 17.52
N ALA A 432 -17.92 29.04 18.54
CA ALA A 432 -17.54 27.76 19.13
C ALA A 432 -17.61 26.62 18.11
N GLU A 433 -18.67 26.58 17.31
CA GLU A 433 -18.87 25.59 16.25
C GLU A 433 -17.77 25.66 15.19
N THR A 434 -17.45 26.87 14.72
CA THR A 434 -16.38 27.09 13.72
C THR A 434 -15.00 26.72 14.26
N TYR A 435 -14.75 27.02 15.54
CA TYR A 435 -13.52 26.66 16.25
C TYR A 435 -13.44 25.17 16.63
N GLY A 436 -14.55 24.42 16.54
CA GLY A 436 -14.61 23.01 16.93
C GLY A 436 -14.58 22.78 18.45
N THR A 437 -15.17 23.68 19.24
CA THR A 437 -15.29 23.53 20.70
C THR A 437 -16.73 23.70 21.17
N SER A 438 -17.10 23.01 22.26
CA SER A 438 -18.36 23.25 22.98
C SER A 438 -18.20 24.23 24.16
N SER A 439 -16.98 24.72 24.42
CA SER A 439 -16.68 25.59 25.56
C SER A 439 -16.74 27.07 25.22
N LEU A 440 -17.79 27.76 25.68
CA LEU A 440 -17.91 29.23 25.56
C LEU A 440 -16.75 29.97 26.25
N GLY A 441 -16.18 29.40 27.32
CA GLY A 441 -15.00 29.94 27.98
C GLY A 441 -13.75 29.94 27.10
N ARG A 442 -13.59 28.95 26.20
CA ARG A 442 -12.50 28.94 25.21
C ARG A 442 -12.73 29.98 24.13
N VAL A 443 -13.97 30.19 23.70
CA VAL A 443 -14.32 31.26 22.73
C VAL A 443 -13.95 32.64 23.26
N ARG A 444 -14.26 32.94 24.53
CA ARG A 444 -13.87 34.23 25.14
C ARG A 444 -12.36 34.44 25.20
N ARG A 445 -11.60 33.39 25.50
CA ARG A 445 -10.12 33.44 25.47
C ARG A 445 -9.58 33.61 24.06
N LEU A 446 -10.18 32.95 23.08
CA LEU A 446 -9.84 33.06 21.67
C LEU A 446 -10.05 34.50 21.18
N ILE A 447 -11.21 35.09 21.46
CA ILE A 447 -11.51 36.49 21.12
C ILE A 447 -10.48 37.43 21.78
N GLY A 448 -10.20 37.25 23.08
CA GLY A 448 -9.18 38.04 23.78
C GLY A 448 -7.77 37.86 23.22
N TYR A 449 -7.42 36.67 22.74
CA TYR A 449 -6.15 36.41 22.10
C TYR A 449 -6.03 37.14 20.75
N ILE A 450 -7.07 37.07 19.91
CA ILE A 450 -7.11 37.76 18.61
C ILE A 450 -7.09 39.28 18.81
N GLU A 451 -7.76 39.78 19.84
CA GLU A 451 -7.73 41.21 20.24
C GLU A 451 -6.34 41.63 20.74
N SER A 452 -5.64 40.81 21.53
CA SER A 452 -4.27 41.10 21.97
C SER A 452 -3.24 41.18 20.83
N ARG A 453 -3.56 40.60 19.67
CA ARG A 453 -2.77 40.67 18.43
C ARG A 453 -3.13 41.88 17.56
N GLU A 454 -4.01 42.76 18.05
CA GLU A 454 -4.51 43.97 17.35
C GLU A 454 -5.24 43.64 16.03
N LEU A 455 -5.74 42.41 15.87
CA LEU A 455 -6.45 41.99 14.67
C LEU A 455 -7.94 42.35 14.74
N ILE A 456 -8.51 42.39 15.93
CA ILE A 456 -9.90 42.78 16.19
C ILE A 456 -9.97 43.76 17.37
N VAL A 457 -11.04 44.54 17.43
CA VAL A 457 -11.41 45.37 18.57
C VAL A 457 -12.84 45.06 18.95
N CYS A 458 -13.06 44.58 20.18
CA CYS A 458 -14.37 44.29 20.70
C CYS A 458 -14.94 45.52 21.42
N ARG A 459 -16.18 45.89 21.10
CA ARG A 459 -16.93 46.94 21.79
C ARG A 459 -18.27 46.40 22.25
N THR A 460 -18.58 46.59 23.51
CA THR A 460 -19.90 46.32 24.08
C THR A 460 -20.60 47.64 24.33
N ASP A 461 -21.78 47.82 23.76
CA ASP A 461 -22.59 49.02 24.01
C ASP A 461 -23.22 49.00 25.42
N LEU A 462 -23.85 50.11 25.81
CA LEU A 462 -24.52 50.24 27.11
C LEU A 462 -25.75 49.32 27.25
N ALA A 463 -26.23 48.74 26.14
CA ALA A 463 -27.32 47.76 26.12
C ALA A 463 -26.81 46.31 26.18
N GLY A 464 -25.48 46.10 26.29
CA GLY A 464 -24.87 44.78 26.41
C GLY A 464 -24.64 44.07 25.07
N LYS A 465 -24.85 44.73 23.92
CA LYS A 465 -24.62 44.15 22.60
C LYS A 465 -23.17 44.34 22.17
N ARG A 466 -22.58 43.28 21.61
CA ARG A 466 -21.20 43.23 21.12
C ARG A 466 -21.15 43.61 19.64
N SER A 467 -20.18 44.46 19.30
CA SER A 467 -19.73 44.74 17.94
C SER A 467 -18.22 44.50 17.86
N ILE A 468 -17.75 44.01 16.72
CA ILE A 468 -16.35 43.68 16.48
C ILE A 468 -15.90 44.45 15.25
N THR A 469 -14.80 45.20 15.39
CA THR A 469 -14.17 45.95 14.31
C THR A 469 -12.83 45.29 13.96
N ILE A 470 -12.50 45.22 12.67
CA ILE A 470 -11.20 44.79 12.15
C ILE A 470 -10.47 46.06 11.64
N PRO A 471 -9.62 46.70 12.46
CA PRO A 471 -9.10 48.04 12.15
C PRO A 471 -8.32 48.11 10.84
N ARG A 472 -7.56 47.06 10.52
CA ARG A 472 -6.72 46.99 9.31
C ARG A 472 -7.53 46.83 8.02
N LEU A 473 -8.77 46.37 8.10
CA LEU A 473 -9.69 46.22 6.95
C LEU A 473 -10.78 47.30 6.92
N GLY A 474 -10.98 48.03 8.02
CA GLY A 474 -12.06 49.00 8.16
C GLY A 474 -13.46 48.37 8.24
N TRP A 475 -13.56 47.07 8.56
CA TRP A 475 -14.82 46.33 8.63
C TRP A 475 -15.36 46.28 10.05
N THR A 476 -16.69 46.42 10.21
CA THR A 476 -17.35 46.42 11.53
C THR A 476 -18.66 45.64 11.49
N THR A 477 -18.85 44.70 12.42
CA THR A 477 -20.12 43.98 12.58
C THR A 477 -21.20 44.87 13.19
N ALA A 478 -22.47 44.58 12.88
CA ALA A 478 -23.60 45.19 13.60
C ALA A 478 -23.68 44.66 15.05
N ALA A 479 -24.12 45.51 15.97
CA ALA A 479 -24.22 45.16 17.39
C ALA A 479 -25.25 44.05 17.63
N ALA A 480 -24.83 42.95 18.24
CA ALA A 480 -25.67 41.79 18.53
C ALA A 480 -25.41 41.23 19.93
N GLU A 481 -26.35 40.47 20.49
CA GLU A 481 -26.12 39.78 21.76
C GLU A 481 -25.01 38.73 21.60
N ALA A 482 -24.11 38.64 22.58
CA ALA A 482 -22.98 37.73 22.54
C ALA A 482 -23.35 36.27 22.88
N ALA A 483 -24.53 36.05 23.48
CA ALA A 483 -24.99 34.77 24.02
C ALA A 483 -25.52 33.82 22.93
#